data_AF-A0A0B2QGP4-F1
#
_entry.id   AF-A0A0B2QGP4-F1
#
_cell.length_a   1.000
_cell.length_b   1.000
_cell.length_c   1.000
_cell.angle_alpha   90.00
_cell.angle_beta   90.00
_cell.angle_gamma   90.00
#
_symmetry.space_group_name_H-M   'P 1'
#
loop_
_entity.id
_entity.type
_entity.pdbx_description
1 polymer ?
#
loop_
_entity_poly.entity_id
_entity_poly.type
_entity_poly.pdbx_seq_one_letter_code
_entity_poly.pdbx_strand_id
1 'polypeptide(L)'
;MLIDDDNLDPDVQQGLADCKETILDAESQLEDTIASLLVGSDTDAQVWLKAAVAAIDTCDASIPGDDDVLSVKSAMFRRLCNIAIAISKLLNKPLKF
;
A
#
# COMPACT_ATOMS: atom_id res chain seq x y z
N MET A 1 8.32 13.76 17.07
CA MET A 1 7.72 12.98 15.96
C MET A 1 6.24 13.32 15.98
N LEU A 2 5.53 13.48 14.86
CA LEU A 2 4.09 13.84 14.90
C LEU A 2 3.24 12.82 15.68
N ILE A 3 3.67 11.55 15.72
CA ILE A 3 3.01 10.47 16.46
C ILE A 3 3.15 10.62 17.99
N ASP A 4 4.16 11.36 18.47
CA ASP A 4 4.43 11.58 19.90
C ASP A 4 4.12 13.03 20.32
N ASP A 5 3.26 13.75 19.57
CA ASP A 5 2.87 15.12 19.91
C ASP A 5 1.64 15.11 20.82
N ASP A 6 1.86 15.28 22.13
CA ASP A 6 0.84 15.32 23.18
C ASP A 6 -0.27 16.37 22.96
N ASN A 7 -0.13 17.27 21.98
CA ASN A 7 -1.15 18.26 21.62
C ASN A 7 -2.15 17.78 20.56
N LEU A 8 -1.93 16.61 19.96
CA LEU A 8 -2.88 16.00 19.04
C LEU A 8 -4.03 15.33 19.79
N ASP A 9 -5.18 15.26 19.14
CA ASP A 9 -6.30 14.45 19.62
C ASP A 9 -5.88 12.97 19.72
N PRO A 10 -6.20 12.26 20.81
CA PRO A 10 -5.81 10.86 20.99
C PRO A 10 -6.25 9.94 19.85
N ASP A 11 -7.40 10.19 19.23
CA ASP A 11 -7.88 9.39 18.11
C ASP A 11 -7.03 9.64 16.85
N VAL A 12 -6.54 10.87 16.68
CA VAL A 12 -5.60 11.21 15.60
C VAL A 12 -4.23 10.57 15.85
N GLN A 13 -3.72 10.59 17.08
CA GLN A 13 -2.44 9.93 17.41
C GLN A 13 -2.49 8.42 17.13
N GLN A 14 -3.55 7.75 17.60
CA GLN A 14 -3.75 6.33 17.36
C GLN A 14 -3.89 6.04 15.86
N GLY A 15 -4.68 6.84 15.14
CA GLY A 15 -4.83 6.72 13.70
C GLY A 15 -3.53 6.86 12.92
N LEU A 16 -2.67 7.81 13.32
CA LEU A 16 -1.33 7.98 12.73
C LEU A 16 -0.40 6.81 13.05
N ALA A 17 -0.46 6.26 14.26
CA ALA A 17 0.31 5.08 14.64
C ALA A 17 -0.11 3.84 13.84
N ASP A 18 -1.42 3.60 13.73
CA ASP A 18 -1.97 2.49 12.95
C ASP A 18 -1.67 2.64 11.46
N CYS A 19 -1.81 3.85 10.92
CA CYS A 19 -1.42 4.13 9.54
C CYS A 19 0.07 3.87 9.32
N LYS A 20 0.95 4.26 10.24
CA LYS A 20 2.39 3.98 10.11
C LYS A 20 2.66 2.48 10.00
N GLU A 21 2.07 1.66 10.86
CA GLU A 21 2.27 0.21 10.82
C GLU A 21 1.74 -0.39 9.50
N THR A 22 0.58 0.04 9.03
CA THR A 22 0.05 -0.42 7.74
C THR A 22 0.87 0.08 6.53
N ILE A 23 1.55 1.22 6.62
CA ILE A 23 2.51 1.66 5.59
C ILE A 23 3.74 0.72 5.56
N LEU A 24 4.25 0.31 6.74
CA LEU A 24 5.36 -0.64 6.83
C LEU A 24 4.96 -2.02 6.28
N ASP A 25 3.72 -2.45 6.54
CA ASP A 25 3.16 -3.65 5.91
C ASP A 25 3.11 -3.52 4.39
N ALA A 26 2.66 -2.37 3.88
CA ALA A 26 2.61 -2.11 2.45
C ALA A 26 4.00 -2.12 1.80
N GLU A 27 5.03 -1.60 2.49
CA GLU A 27 6.43 -1.69 2.08
C GLU A 27 6.88 -3.15 1.95
N SER A 28 6.69 -3.96 3.00
CA SER A 28 7.04 -5.39 2.97
C SER A 28 6.34 -6.13 1.84
N GLN A 29 5.07 -5.80 1.56
CA GLN A 29 4.31 -6.43 0.47
C GLN A 29 4.82 -6.00 -0.92
N LEU A 30 5.37 -4.79 -1.06
CA LEU A 30 6.07 -4.40 -2.29
C LEU A 30 7.39 -5.16 -2.46
N GLU A 31 8.14 -5.41 -1.38
CA GLU A 31 9.35 -6.24 -1.42
C GLU A 31 9.02 -7.67 -1.85
N ASP A 32 7.97 -8.28 -1.27
CA ASP A 32 7.50 -9.61 -1.64
C ASP A 32 6.98 -9.67 -3.09
N THR A 33 6.37 -8.59 -3.58
CA THR A 33 6.01 -8.43 -4.99
C THR A 33 7.25 -8.53 -5.87
N ILE A 34 8.31 -7.78 -5.54
CA ILE A 34 9.57 -7.77 -6.30
C ILE A 34 10.21 -9.16 -6.28
N ALA A 35 10.30 -9.79 -5.11
CA ALA A 35 10.83 -11.15 -4.99
C ALA A 35 10.06 -12.15 -5.85
N SER A 36 8.73 -12.06 -5.87
CA SER A 36 7.86 -12.91 -6.69
C SER A 36 8.08 -12.71 -8.19
N LEU A 37 8.21 -11.46 -8.64
CA LEU A 37 8.50 -11.15 -10.06
C LEU A 37 9.88 -11.67 -10.48
N LEU A 38 10.90 -11.59 -9.61
CA LEU A 38 12.25 -12.07 -9.91
C LEU A 38 12.33 -13.59 -10.12
N VAL A 39 11.42 -14.35 -9.49
CA VAL A 39 11.32 -15.81 -9.68
C VAL A 39 10.25 -16.21 -10.70
N GLY A 40 9.63 -15.24 -11.38
CA GLY A 40 8.57 -15.48 -12.37
C GLY A 40 7.23 -15.93 -11.77
N SER A 41 7.00 -15.71 -10.47
CA SER A 41 5.70 -15.96 -9.83
C SER A 41 4.79 -14.74 -9.94
N ASP A 42 4.25 -14.52 -11.14
CA ASP A 42 3.38 -13.38 -11.42
C ASP A 42 2.04 -13.43 -10.65
N THR A 43 1.60 -14.62 -10.26
CA THR A 43 0.38 -14.79 -9.44
C THR A 43 0.63 -14.29 -8.02
N ASP A 44 1.75 -14.68 -7.40
CA ASP A 44 2.09 -14.22 -6.05
C ASP A 44 2.40 -12.72 -6.05
N ALA A 45 3.08 -12.21 -7.09
CA ALA A 45 3.28 -10.78 -7.27
C ALA A 45 1.95 -10.00 -7.28
N GLN A 46 0.90 -10.54 -7.91
CA GLN A 46 -0.44 -9.92 -7.87
C GLN A 46 -1.12 -10.02 -6.51
N VAL A 47 -0.88 -11.09 -5.74
CA VAL A 47 -1.40 -11.21 -4.37
C VAL A 47 -0.79 -10.13 -3.49
N TRP A 48 0.54 -9.97 -3.54
CA TRP A 48 1.25 -9.00 -2.74
C TRP A 48 0.94 -7.55 -3.13
N LEU A 49 0.79 -7.25 -4.42
CA LEU A 49 0.32 -5.93 -4.85
C LEU A 49 -1.08 -5.58 -4.33
N LYS A 50 -1.99 -6.56 -4.27
CA LYS A 50 -3.33 -6.34 -3.70
C LYS A 50 -3.29 -6.19 -2.18
N ALA A 51 -2.40 -6.92 -1.51
CA ALA A 51 -2.16 -6.72 -0.09
C ALA A 51 -1.68 -5.29 0.19
N ALA A 52 -0.72 -4.79 -0.60
CA ALA A 52 -0.20 -3.43 -0.45
C ALA A 52 -1.30 -2.36 -0.63
N VAL A 53 -2.23 -2.58 -1.57
CA VAL A 53 -3.42 -1.72 -1.72
C VAL A 53 -4.33 -1.79 -0.50
N ALA A 54 -4.59 -2.98 0.03
CA ALA A 54 -5.44 -3.14 1.21
C ALA A 54 -4.82 -2.49 2.46
N ALA A 55 -3.50 -2.56 2.60
CA ALA A 55 -2.77 -1.93 3.69
C ALA A 55 -2.91 -0.39 3.64
N ILE A 56 -2.74 0.23 2.46
CA ILE A 56 -2.90 1.69 2.34
C ILE A 56 -4.37 2.13 2.50
N ASP A 57 -5.33 1.31 2.06
CA ASP A 57 -6.76 1.55 2.31
C ASP A 57 -7.08 1.52 3.80
N THR A 58 -6.39 0.66 4.55
CA THR A 58 -6.52 0.58 6.01
C THR A 58 -5.89 1.81 6.67
N CYS A 59 -4.69 2.26 6.26
CA CYS A 59 -4.11 3.52 6.74
C CYS A 59 -5.08 4.69 6.58
N ASP A 60 -5.65 4.88 5.39
CA ASP A 60 -6.57 5.99 5.12
C ASP A 60 -7.82 5.94 6.00
N ALA A 61 -8.32 4.74 6.30
CA ALA A 61 -9.47 4.57 7.17
C ALA A 61 -9.15 4.78 8.67
N SER A 62 -7.88 4.70 9.06
CA SER A 62 -7.44 4.87 10.44
C SER A 62 -7.30 6.33 10.86
N ILE A 63 -7.13 7.26 9.92
CA ILE A 63 -6.93 8.68 10.24
C ILE A 63 -8.28 9.41 10.24
N PRO A 64 -8.68 10.07 11.35
CA PRO A 64 -9.91 10.84 11.39
C PRO A 64 -9.79 12.12 10.53
N GLY A 65 -10.70 12.31 9.57
CA GLY A 65 -10.78 13.49 8.72
C GLY A 65 -10.43 13.21 7.26
N ASP A 66 -11.01 13.99 6.33
CA ASP A 66 -11.01 13.63 4.90
C ASP A 66 -9.94 14.35 4.04
N ASP A 67 -9.13 15.25 4.61
CA ASP A 67 -8.36 16.22 3.82
C ASP A 67 -6.93 16.46 4.36
N ASP A 68 -6.23 15.37 4.69
CA ASP A 68 -4.82 15.42 5.08
C ASP A 68 -3.87 15.08 3.92
N VAL A 69 -2.58 15.43 4.10
CA VAL A 69 -1.54 15.16 3.10
C VAL A 69 -1.31 13.65 2.86
N LEU A 70 -1.64 12.80 3.84
CA LEU A 70 -1.53 11.35 3.71
C LEU A 70 -2.56 10.83 2.70
N SER A 71 -3.80 11.31 2.73
CA SER A 71 -4.85 10.91 1.78
C SER A 71 -4.43 11.08 0.32
N VAL A 72 -3.73 12.19 -0.01
CA VAL A 72 -3.18 12.45 -1.35
C VAL A 72 -2.08 11.45 -1.69
N LYS A 73 -1.20 11.11 -0.73
CA LYS A 73 -0.11 10.15 -0.93
C LYS A 73 -0.65 8.73 -1.08
N SER A 74 -1.62 8.34 -0.28
CA SER A 74 -2.31 7.06 -0.36
C SER A 74 -3.05 6.89 -1.69
N ALA A 75 -3.72 7.94 -2.17
CA ALA A 75 -4.34 7.94 -3.49
C ALA A 75 -3.31 7.72 -4.62
N MET A 76 -2.13 8.32 -4.52
CA MET A 76 -1.05 8.09 -5.48
C MET A 76 -0.48 6.67 -5.37
N PHE A 77 -0.28 6.16 -4.16
CA PHE A 77 0.18 4.79 -3.91
C PHE A 77 -0.77 3.76 -4.54
N ARG A 78 -2.08 3.89 -4.30
CA ARG A 78 -3.11 3.04 -4.94
C ARG A 78 -3.02 3.06 -6.45
N ARG A 79 -2.85 4.23 -7.06
CA ARG A 79 -2.73 4.36 -8.52
C ARG A 79 -1.51 3.59 -9.05
N LEU A 80 -0.37 3.72 -8.39
CA LEU A 80 0.86 3.02 -8.77
C LEU A 80 0.71 1.50 -8.63
N CYS A 81 0.15 1.01 -7.53
CA CYS A 81 -0.09 -0.42 -7.34
C CYS A 81 -1.07 -0.97 -8.38
N ASN A 82 -2.14 -0.25 -8.70
CA ASN A 82 -3.09 -0.66 -9.72
C ASN A 82 -2.48 -0.71 -11.13
N ILE A 83 -1.56 0.22 -11.46
CA ILE A 83 -0.77 0.15 -12.69
C ILE A 83 0.12 -1.09 -12.69
N ALA A 84 0.83 -1.37 -11.59
CA ALA A 84 1.67 -2.55 -11.46
C ALA A 84 0.87 -3.86 -11.60
N ILE A 85 -0.33 -3.94 -11.01
CA ILE A 85 -1.26 -5.08 -11.16
C ILE A 85 -1.67 -5.24 -12.64
N ALA A 86 -1.93 -4.15 -13.34
CA ALA A 86 -2.29 -4.22 -14.76
C ALA A 86 -1.13 -4.76 -15.61
N ILE A 87 0.11 -4.34 -15.31
CA ILE A 87 1.31 -4.81 -16.00
C ILE A 87 1.59 -6.29 -15.69
N SER A 88 1.53 -6.71 -14.42
CA SER A 88 1.80 -8.11 -14.04
C SER A 88 0.78 -9.10 -14.63
N LYS A 89 -0.45 -8.67 -14.87
CA LYS A 89 -1.44 -9.46 -15.63
C LYS A 89 -1.06 -9.69 -17.09
N LEU A 90 -0.25 -8.82 -17.69
CA LEU A 90 0.24 -8.99 -19.05
C LEU A 90 1.41 -9.97 -19.13
N LEU A 91 2.23 -10.05 -18.07
CA LEU A 91 3.33 -11.03 -17.96
C LEU A 91 2.79 -12.48 -17.91
N ASN A 92 1.67 -12.67 -17.24
CA ASN A 92 0.94 -13.94 -17.18
C ASN A 92 0.30 -14.41 -18.50
N LYS A 93 0.33 -13.61 -19.57
CA LYS A 93 -0.22 -14.01 -20.88
C LYS A 93 0.89 -14.61 -21.75
N PRO A 94 0.69 -15.81 -22.32
CA PRO A 94 1.65 -16.33 -23.30
C PRO A 94 1.71 -15.36 -24.49
N LEU A 95 2.93 -14.92 -24.83
CA LEU A 95 3.18 -14.15 -26.04
C LEU A 95 2.78 -15.00 -27.24
N LYS A 96 1.70 -14.60 -27.93
CA LYS A 96 1.34 -15.16 -29.22
C LYS A 96 2.17 -14.45 -30.28
N PHE A 97 3.20 -15.13 -30.79
CA PHE A 97 3.88 -14.79 -32.04
C PHE A 97 3.33 -15.66 -33.17
#